data_AF-A0A353GTD3-F1
#
_entry.id   AF-A0A353GTD3-F1
#
_cell.length_a   1.000
_cell.length_b   1.000
_cell.length_c   1.000
_cell.angle_alpha   90.00
_cell.angle_beta   90.00
_cell.angle_gamma   90.00
#
_symmetry.space_group_name_H-M   'P 1'
#
loop_
_entity.id
_entity.type
_entity.pdbx_description
1 polymer ?
#
loop_
_entity_poly.entity_id
_entity_poly.type
_entity_poly.pdbx_seq_one_letter_code
_entity_poly.pdbx_strand_id
1 'polypeptide(L)'
;MKRDRFREEEQLYRSYQRLKIKCDLLQPWNGQILNQTLPNQEQQTVERLELERKIKVIQACLEIMTQDERLFIEYRYFQGKEMEVVSSLLNWSPREIFRLRQSVLAKTRWMVSPESMNIKKA
;
A
#
# COMPACT_ATOMS: atom_id res chain seq x y z
N MET A 1 32.49 -15.28 -18.62
CA MET A 1 32.40 -15.79 -17.24
C MET A 1 31.69 -14.81 -16.26
N LYS A 2 30.51 -14.26 -16.60
CA LYS A 2 29.71 -13.42 -15.68
C LYS A 2 28.27 -13.91 -15.49
N ARG A 3 27.81 -14.90 -16.28
CA ARG A 3 26.44 -15.45 -16.19
C ARG A 3 26.32 -16.54 -15.12
N ASP A 4 27.41 -17.23 -14.81
CA ASP A 4 27.39 -18.35 -13.87
C ASP A 4 27.28 -17.89 -12.41
N ARG A 5 27.93 -16.77 -12.06
CA ARG A 5 27.87 -16.18 -10.70
C ARG A 5 26.45 -15.75 -10.29
N PHE A 6 25.65 -15.25 -11.24
CA PHE A 6 24.28 -14.83 -10.94
C PHE A 6 23.36 -16.02 -10.62
N ARG A 7 23.58 -17.17 -11.29
CA ARG A 7 22.87 -18.41 -10.97
C ARG A 7 23.29 -18.97 -9.62
N GLU A 8 24.57 -18.90 -9.29
CA GLU A 8 25.09 -19.34 -7.99
C GLU A 8 24.52 -18.49 -6.85
N GLU A 9 24.48 -17.16 -7.00
CA GLU A 9 23.88 -16.24 -6.03
C GLU A 9 22.39 -16.49 -5.84
N GLU A 10 21.64 -16.73 -6.92
CA GLU A 10 20.21 -17.03 -6.83
C GLU A 10 19.94 -18.38 -6.17
N GLN A 11 20.79 -19.38 -6.42
CA GLN A 11 20.73 -20.69 -5.74
C GLN A 11 21.09 -20.58 -4.26
N LEU A 12 22.08 -19.76 -3.90
CA LEU A 12 22.41 -19.46 -2.50
C LEU A 12 21.24 -18.79 -1.79
N TYR A 13 20.60 -17.81 -2.43
CA TYR A 13 19.46 -17.11 -1.84
C TYR A 13 18.26 -18.05 -1.59
N ARG A 14 17.96 -18.93 -2.55
CA ARG A 14 16.91 -19.95 -2.38
C ARG A 14 17.24 -20.96 -1.27
N SER A 15 18.51 -21.33 -1.14
CA SER A 15 18.99 -22.23 -0.09
C SER A 15 18.88 -21.59 1.29
N TYR A 16 19.25 -20.31 1.41
CA TYR A 16 19.09 -19.51 2.62
C TYR A 16 17.62 -19.40 3.05
N GLN A 17 16.70 -19.12 2.13
CA GLN A 17 15.27 -19.02 2.47
C GLN A 17 14.71 -20.35 2.99
N ARG A 18 15.09 -21.48 2.39
CA ARG A 18 14.68 -22.81 2.88
C ARG A 18 15.26 -23.12 4.25
N LEU A 19 16.51 -22.75 4.49
CA LEU A 19 17.17 -22.97 5.77
C LEU A 19 16.55 -22.11 6.87
N LYS A 20 16.22 -20.84 6.56
CA LYS A 20 15.50 -19.93 7.46
C LYS A 20 14.16 -20.52 7.91
N ILE A 21 13.36 -21.00 6.97
CA ILE A 21 12.07 -21.64 7.28
C ILE A 21 12.27 -22.90 8.15
N LYS A 22 13.29 -23.72 7.87
CA LYS A 22 13.61 -24.88 8.71
C LYS A 22 14.05 -24.48 10.12
N CYS A 23 14.84 -23.42 10.26
CA CYS A 23 15.23 -22.89 11.56
C CYS A 23 14.03 -22.35 12.33
N ASP A 24 13.14 -21.62 11.66
CA ASP A 24 11.89 -21.09 12.24
C ASP A 24 10.97 -22.23 12.72
N LEU A 25 10.95 -23.37 12.01
CA LEU A 25 10.17 -24.56 12.38
C LEU A 25 10.84 -25.44 13.44
N LEU A 26 12.16 -25.35 13.59
CA LEU A 26 12.94 -26.15 14.54
C LEU A 26 13.25 -25.41 15.84
N GLN A 27 12.80 -24.16 16.00
CA GLN A 27 12.94 -23.49 17.29
C GLN A 27 12.07 -24.22 18.33
N PRO A 28 12.64 -24.59 19.49
CA PRO A 28 11.85 -25.19 20.56
C PRO A 28 10.74 -24.22 20.93
N TRP A 29 9.52 -24.73 21.07
CA TRP A 29 8.37 -23.99 21.58
C TRP A 29 8.61 -23.67 23.06
N ASN A 30 9.49 -22.71 23.30
CA ASN A 30 9.71 -22.11 24.60
C ASN A 30 8.56 -21.11 24.81
N GLY A 31 7.44 -21.63 25.33
CA GLY A 31 6.44 -20.78 25.95
C GLY A 31 7.14 -19.88 26.97
N GLN A 32 7.10 -18.56 26.74
CA GLN A 32 7.75 -17.50 27.52
C GLN A 32 9.29 -17.51 27.33
N ILE A 33 9.96 -16.50 26.79
CA ILE A 33 9.89 -15.07 27.09
C ILE A 33 10.23 -14.33 25.78
N LEU A 34 9.24 -14.01 24.96
CA LEU A 34 9.27 -12.71 24.32
C LEU A 34 8.59 -11.80 25.32
N ASN A 35 9.29 -10.74 25.72
CA ASN A 35 8.62 -9.54 26.15
C ASN A 35 7.59 -9.21 25.08
N GLN A 36 6.35 -9.68 25.28
CA GLN A 36 5.19 -8.92 24.89
C GLN A 36 5.32 -7.64 25.72
N THR A 37 6.14 -6.70 25.24
CA THR A 37 5.70 -5.32 25.29
C THR A 37 4.33 -5.35 24.65
N LEU A 38 3.31 -5.52 25.49
CA LEU A 38 1.99 -4.94 25.25
C LEU A 38 2.30 -3.61 24.58
N PRO A 39 1.91 -3.41 23.31
CA PRO A 39 2.15 -2.13 22.68
C PRO A 39 1.60 -1.10 23.65
N ASN A 40 2.45 -0.17 24.09
CA ASN A 40 2.10 0.80 25.12
C ASN A 40 0.70 1.35 24.71
N GLN A 41 -0.30 1.34 25.60
CA GLN A 41 -1.68 1.70 25.19
C GLN A 41 -1.73 3.05 24.45
N GLU A 42 -0.78 3.93 24.77
CA GLU A 42 -0.48 5.19 24.09
C GLU A 42 -0.05 5.02 22.62
N GLN A 43 0.78 4.04 22.28
CA GLN A 43 1.19 3.74 20.89
C GLN A 43 0.02 3.19 20.06
N GLN A 44 -0.81 2.30 20.62
CA GLN A 44 -2.01 1.80 19.92
C GLN A 44 -3.05 2.90 19.70
N THR A 45 -3.21 3.80 20.67
CA THR A 45 -4.12 4.94 20.52
C THR A 45 -3.62 5.92 19.49
N VAL A 46 -2.31 6.19 19.42
CA VAL A 46 -1.70 7.03 18.37
C VAL A 46 -1.88 6.40 16.99
N GLU A 47 -1.54 5.11 16.82
CA GLU A 47 -1.71 4.41 15.54
C GLU A 47 -3.17 4.39 15.08
N ARG A 48 -4.11 4.16 16.00
CA ARG A 48 -5.54 4.20 15.73
C ARG A 48 -5.98 5.59 15.26
N LEU A 49 -5.55 6.65 15.94
CA LEU A 49 -5.87 8.03 15.57
C LEU A 49 -5.28 8.40 14.20
N GLU A 50 -4.08 7.92 13.87
CA GLU A 50 -3.50 8.10 12.54
C GLU A 50 -4.29 7.38 11.45
N LEU A 51 -4.73 6.14 11.72
CA LEU A 51 -5.58 5.39 10.79
C LEU A 51 -6.94 6.07 10.60
N GLU A 52 -7.57 6.53 11.67
CA GLU A 52 -8.83 7.28 11.59
C GLU A 52 -8.68 8.58 10.78
N ARG A 53 -7.56 9.29 10.93
CA ARG A 53 -7.24 10.45 10.08
C ARG A 53 -7.08 10.07 8.61
N LYS A 54 -6.32 9.01 8.31
CA LYS A 54 -6.12 8.51 6.94
C LYS A 54 -7.45 8.11 6.31
N ILE A 55 -8.32 7.42 7.05
CA ILE A 55 -9.65 7.02 6.57
C ILE A 55 -10.50 8.25 6.24
N LYS A 56 -10.54 9.25 7.12
CA LYS A 56 -11.29 10.50 6.88
C LYS A 56 -10.80 11.23 5.63
N VAL A 57 -9.49 11.30 5.42
CA VAL A 57 -8.89 11.91 4.23
C VAL A 57 -9.27 11.14 2.96
N ILE A 58 -9.24 9.80 3.01
CA ILE A 58 -9.66 8.96 1.87
C ILE A 58 -11.15 9.16 1.58
N GLN A 59 -12.01 9.19 2.61
CA GLN A 59 -13.44 9.42 2.45
C GLN A 59 -13.72 10.78 1.80
N ALA A 60 -13.08 11.85 2.28
CA ALA A 60 -13.19 13.18 1.68
C ALA A 60 -12.70 13.20 0.21
N CYS A 61 -11.61 12.49 -0.10
CA CYS A 61 -11.14 12.34 -1.48
C CYS A 61 -12.20 11.66 -2.36
N LEU A 62 -12.81 10.59 -1.87
CA LEU A 62 -13.82 9.85 -2.62
C LEU A 62 -15.09 10.68 -2.85
N GLU A 63 -15.49 11.53 -1.90
CA GLU A 63 -16.66 12.40 -2.04
C GLU A 63 -16.56 13.36 -3.22
N ILE A 64 -15.38 13.97 -3.45
CA ILE A 64 -15.15 14.91 -4.56
C ILE A 64 -14.82 14.23 -5.90
N MET A 65 -14.69 12.91 -5.89
CA MET A 65 -14.39 12.12 -7.08
C MET A 65 -15.66 11.78 -7.86
N THR A 66 -15.53 11.77 -9.19
CA THR A 66 -16.59 11.28 -10.07
C THR A 66 -16.71 9.77 -9.95
N GLN A 67 -17.81 9.22 -10.46
CA GLN A 67 -18.03 7.77 -10.45
C GLN A 67 -16.91 7.02 -11.19
N ASP A 68 -16.46 7.52 -12.33
CA ASP A 68 -15.39 6.90 -13.12
C ASP A 68 -14.04 6.92 -12.39
N GLU A 69 -13.73 8.00 -11.66
CA GLU A 69 -12.53 8.10 -10.84
C GLU A 69 -12.55 7.09 -9.68
N ARG A 70 -13.71 6.89 -9.05
CA ARG A 70 -13.88 5.88 -7.99
C ARG A 70 -13.71 4.46 -8.54
N LEU A 71 -14.35 4.15 -9.66
CA LEU A 71 -14.22 2.85 -10.33
C LEU A 71 -12.77 2.60 -10.79
N PHE A 72 -12.10 3.62 -11.31
CA PHE A 72 -10.68 3.55 -11.64
C PHE A 72 -9.83 3.19 -10.41
N ILE A 73 -10.07 3.83 -9.27
CA ILE A 73 -9.34 3.54 -8.02
C ILE A 73 -9.58 2.11 -7.57
N GLU A 74 -10.84 1.67 -7.59
CA GLU A 74 -11.22 0.33 -7.20
C GLU A 74 -10.51 -0.72 -8.05
N TYR A 75 -10.60 -0.61 -9.37
CA TYR A 75 -9.96 -1.58 -10.27
C TYR A 75 -8.44 -1.54 -10.17
N ARG A 76 -7.84 -0.36 -10.11
CA ARG A 76 -6.38 -0.22 -10.18
C ARG A 76 -5.68 -0.49 -8.85
N TYR A 77 -6.24 -0.01 -7.74
CA TYR A 77 -5.56 0.00 -6.44
C TYR A 77 -6.15 -1.01 -5.45
N PHE A 78 -7.45 -1.31 -5.50
CA PHE A 78 -8.03 -2.33 -4.61
C PHE A 78 -7.97 -3.72 -5.22
N GLN A 79 -8.25 -3.83 -6.52
CA GLN A 79 -8.23 -5.11 -7.24
C GLN A 79 -6.88 -5.38 -7.94
N GLY A 80 -5.98 -4.40 -7.97
CA GLY A 80 -4.62 -4.56 -8.52
C GLY A 80 -4.54 -4.79 -10.03
N LYS A 81 -5.58 -4.42 -10.79
CA LYS A 81 -5.63 -4.66 -12.24
C LYS A 81 -4.62 -3.80 -13.00
N GLU A 82 -4.09 -4.35 -14.08
CA GLU A 82 -3.20 -3.61 -15.00
C GLU A 82 -3.95 -2.51 -15.76
N MET A 83 -3.21 -1.51 -16.25
CA MET A 83 -3.86 -0.35 -16.84
C MET A 83 -4.63 -0.65 -18.12
N GLU A 84 -4.14 -1.59 -18.93
CA GLU A 84 -4.82 -2.00 -20.16
C GLU A 84 -6.18 -2.63 -19.83
N VAL A 85 -6.22 -3.48 -18.81
CA VAL A 85 -7.46 -4.10 -18.32
C VAL A 85 -8.44 -3.07 -17.78
N VAL A 86 -7.94 -2.08 -17.01
CA VAL A 86 -8.78 -0.99 -16.50
C VAL A 86 -9.37 -0.15 -17.65
N SER A 87 -8.58 0.10 -18.71
CA SER A 87 -9.02 0.80 -19.91
C SER A 87 -10.19 0.09 -20.58
N SER A 88 -10.08 -1.24 -20.73
CA SER A 88 -11.17 -2.05 -21.30
C SER A 88 -12.40 -2.09 -20.41
N LEU A 89 -12.23 -2.22 -19.08
CA LEU A 89 -13.35 -2.28 -18.13
C LEU A 89 -14.15 -0.98 -18.05
N LEU A 90 -13.47 0.16 -18.20
CA LEU A 90 -14.12 1.47 -18.21
C LEU A 90 -14.59 1.88 -19.62
N ASN A 91 -14.25 1.10 -20.66
CA ASN A 91 -14.49 1.41 -22.07
C ASN A 91 -13.90 2.76 -22.49
N TRP A 92 -12.71 3.07 -22.00
CA TRP A 92 -11.99 4.32 -22.27
C TRP A 92 -10.75 4.04 -23.10
N SER A 93 -10.32 5.02 -23.90
CA SER A 93 -9.04 4.94 -24.59
C SER A 93 -7.85 5.09 -23.63
N PRO A 94 -6.65 4.60 -24.01
CA PRO A 94 -5.46 4.76 -23.18
C PRO A 94 -5.14 6.22 -22.80
N ARG A 95 -5.46 7.18 -23.69
CA ARG A 95 -5.26 8.61 -23.44
C ARG A 95 -6.24 9.15 -22.39
N GLU A 96 -7.50 8.73 -22.47
CA GLU A 96 -8.53 9.14 -21.50
C GLU A 96 -8.24 8.56 -20.13
N ILE A 97 -7.84 7.29 -20.06
CA ILE A 97 -7.39 6.65 -18.82
C ILE A 97 -6.19 7.37 -18.20
N PHE A 98 -5.23 7.81 -19.01
CA PHE A 98 -4.11 8.60 -18.51
C PHE A 98 -4.59 9.92 -17.92
N ARG A 99 -5.53 10.62 -18.57
CA ARG A 99 -6.13 11.85 -18.04
C ARG A 99 -6.92 11.60 -16.75
N LEU A 100 -7.69 10.50 -16.68
CA LEU A 100 -8.41 10.07 -15.49
C LEU A 100 -7.45 9.88 -14.32
N ARG A 101 -6.33 9.17 -14.56
CA ARG A 101 -5.27 8.97 -13.56
C ARG A 101 -4.71 10.30 -13.08
N GLN A 102 -4.42 11.24 -13.97
CA GLN A 102 -3.93 12.57 -13.58
C GLN A 102 -4.95 13.33 -12.73
N SER A 103 -6.23 13.26 -13.08
CA SER A 103 -7.31 13.86 -12.29
C SER A 103 -7.39 13.27 -10.88
N VAL A 104 -7.38 11.93 -10.77
CA VAL A 104 -7.34 11.22 -9.48
C VAL A 104 -6.13 11.65 -8.65
N LEU A 105 -4.94 11.63 -9.23
CA LEU A 105 -3.70 12.02 -8.53
C LEU A 105 -3.74 13.47 -8.08
N ALA A 106 -4.24 14.39 -8.91
CA ALA A 106 -4.39 15.80 -8.55
C ALA A 106 -5.32 15.96 -7.34
N LYS A 107 -6.49 15.32 -7.34
CA LYS A 107 -7.46 15.37 -6.22
C LYS A 107 -6.88 14.81 -4.92
N THR A 108 -6.15 13.69 -5.01
CA THR A 108 -5.50 13.10 -3.81
C THR A 108 -4.35 13.96 -3.29
N ARG A 109 -3.56 14.59 -4.17
CA ARG A 109 -2.40 15.42 -3.78
C ARG A 109 -2.82 16.63 -2.95
N TRP A 110 -3.94 17.28 -3.30
CA TRP A 110 -4.46 18.42 -2.55
C TRP A 110 -4.82 18.07 -1.11
N MET A 111 -5.28 16.84 -0.83
CA MET A 111 -5.67 16.42 0.52
C MET A 111 -4.53 15.85 1.36
N VAL A 112 -3.44 15.40 0.72
CA VAL A 112 -2.25 14.85 1.42
C VAL A 112 -1.19 15.94 1.65
N SER A 113 -1.31 17.12 1.02
CA SER A 113 -0.39 18.23 1.28
C SER A 113 -0.48 18.71 2.73
N PRO A 114 0.63 18.85 3.46
CA PRO A 114 0.64 19.37 4.84
C PRO A 114 0.00 20.76 4.99
N GLU A 115 -0.03 21.54 3.90
CA GLU A 115 -0.56 22.90 3.86
C GLU A 115 -2.10 22.95 3.95
N SER A 116 -2.80 21.96 3.39
CA SER A 116 -4.28 21.92 3.44
C SER A 116 -4.81 21.42 4.78
N MET A 117 -3.97 20.83 5.63
CA MET A 117 -4.31 20.46 7.01
C MET A 117 -4.21 21.63 8.00
N ASN A 118 -3.76 22.82 7.56
CA ASN A 118 -3.54 23.98 8.43
C ASN A 118 -4.61 25.08 8.31
N ILE A 119 -5.71 24.84 7.58
CA ILE A 119 -6.79 25.84 7.34
C ILE A 119 -7.77 25.93 8.53
N LYS A 120 -7.26 25.85 9.76
CA LYS A 120 -8.02 26.18 10.99
C LYS A 120 -7.14 26.92 12.00
N LYS A 121 -6.54 28.03 11.58
CA LYS A 121 -6.16 29.15 12.47
C LYS A 121 -6.25 30.47 11.67
N ALA A 122 -7.46 31.00 11.58
CA ALA A 122 -7.74 32.41 11.32
C ALA A 122 -8.98 32.77 12.12
#